data_AF-A0A920D6T9-F1
#
_entry.id   AF-A0A920D6T9-F1
#
_cell.length_a   1.000
_cell.length_b   1.000
_cell.length_c   1.000
_cell.angle_alpha   90.00
_cell.angle_beta   90.00
_cell.angle_gamma   90.00
#
_symmetry.space_group_name_H-M   'P 1'
#
loop_
_entity.id
_entity.type
_entity.pdbx_description
1 polymer ?
#
loop_
_entity_poly.entity_id
_entity_poly.type
_entity_poly.pdbx_seq_one_letter_code
_entity_poly.pdbx_strand_id
1 'polypeptide(L)' 'MNNDEKYNAWQKKFELLQEKETLTPDAEIFISDLLAEFSAVQAQNQRLKKQILQKATGGSKMSTKLRDALYE' A
#
# COMPACT_ATOMS: atom_id res chain seq x y z
N MET A 1 0.88 7.18 -10.43
CA MET A 1 0.01 7.11 -9.26
C MET A 1 0.66 6.20 -8.25
N ASN A 2 1.14 6.74 -7.13
CA ASN A 2 1.78 5.95 -6.07
C ASN A 2 0.72 5.07 -5.34
N ASN A 3 1.17 4.16 -4.48
CA ASN A 3 0.24 3.23 -3.82
C ASN A 3 -0.71 3.93 -2.84
N ASP A 4 -0.30 5.05 -2.23
CA ASP A 4 -1.17 5.86 -1.36
C ASP A 4 -2.30 6.53 -2.16
N GLU A 5 -2.00 7.07 -3.34
CA GLU A 5 -2.97 7.65 -4.24
C GLU A 5 -3.96 6.61 -4.76
N LYS A 6 -3.51 5.36 -5.02
CA LYS A 6 -4.37 4.22 -5.38
C LYS A 6 -5.30 3.85 -4.23
N TYR A 7 -4.77 3.72 -3.03
CA TYR A 7 -5.56 3.43 -1.85
C TYR A 7 -6.63 4.50 -1.63
N ASN A 8 -6.25 5.78 -1.64
CA ASN A 8 -7.18 6.90 -1.45
C ASN A 8 -8.28 6.94 -2.53
N ALA A 9 -7.92 6.69 -3.81
CA ALA A 9 -8.88 6.63 -4.89
C ALA A 9 -9.88 5.47 -4.74
N TRP A 10 -9.41 4.29 -4.33
CA TRP A 10 -10.26 3.13 -4.10
C TRP A 10 -11.14 3.29 -2.86
N GLN A 11 -10.60 3.82 -1.76
CA GLN A 11 -11.36 4.12 -0.56
C GLN A 11 -12.49 5.13 -0.87
N LYS A 12 -12.17 6.23 -1.56
CA LYS A 12 -13.18 7.22 -1.96
C LYS A 12 -14.26 6.62 -2.88
N LYS A 13 -13.86 5.73 -3.79
CA LYS A 13 -14.82 5.02 -4.65
C LYS A 13 -15.71 4.09 -3.84
N PHE A 14 -15.17 3.41 -2.84
CA PHE A 14 -15.90 2.54 -1.94
C PHE A 14 -16.92 3.32 -1.11
N GLU A 15 -16.52 4.43 -0.49
CA GLU A 15 -17.40 5.35 0.24
C GLU A 15 -18.58 5.80 -0.64
N LEU A 16 -18.31 6.21 -1.89
CA LEU A 16 -19.36 6.60 -2.85
C LEU A 16 -20.31 5.44 -3.24
N LEU A 17 -19.87 4.19 -3.19
CA LEU A 17 -20.69 3.02 -3.49
C LEU A 17 -21.57 2.62 -2.29
N GLN A 18 -21.06 2.82 -1.07
CA GLN A 18 -21.81 2.65 0.18
C GLN A 18 -22.90 3.72 0.32
N GLU A 19 -22.59 4.99 0.05
CA GLU A 19 -23.57 6.09 0.07
C GLU A 19 -24.74 5.87 -0.90
N LYS A 20 -24.50 5.14 -1.99
CA LYS A 20 -25.52 4.83 -3.00
C LYS A 20 -26.30 3.55 -2.70
N GLU A 21 -25.97 2.84 -1.62
CA GLU A 21 -26.55 1.53 -1.25
C GLU A 21 -26.49 0.51 -2.41
N THR A 22 -25.44 0.60 -3.23
CA THR A 22 -25.28 -0.25 -4.44
C THR A 22 -24.59 -1.58 -4.17
N LEU A 23 -24.10 -1.77 -2.94
CA LEU A 23 -23.34 -2.95 -2.53
C LEU A 23 -24.21 -3.82 -1.63
N THR A 24 -24.06 -5.14 -1.77
CA THR A 24 -24.59 -6.07 -0.77
C THR A 24 -23.71 -6.02 0.48
N PRO A 25 -24.23 -6.37 1.67
CA PRO A 25 -23.43 -6.42 2.90
C PRO A 25 -22.17 -7.27 2.75
N ASP A 26 -22.26 -8.42 2.08
CA ASP A 26 -21.11 -9.30 1.82
C ASP A 26 -20.05 -8.63 0.94
N ALA A 27 -20.48 -7.83 -0.06
CA ALA A 27 -19.57 -7.09 -0.92
C ALA A 27 -18.89 -5.94 -0.15
N GLU A 28 -19.60 -5.28 0.77
CA GLU A 28 -19.01 -4.24 1.62
C GLU A 28 -17.93 -4.81 2.54
N ILE A 29 -18.20 -5.93 3.19
CA ILE A 29 -17.23 -6.64 4.04
C ILE A 29 -16.01 -7.03 3.22
N PHE A 30 -16.21 -7.68 2.07
CA PHE A 30 -15.12 -8.13 1.21
C PHE A 30 -14.23 -6.97 0.73
N ILE A 31 -14.81 -5.86 0.29
CA ILE A 31 -14.05 -4.70 -0.18
C ILE A 31 -13.33 -4.01 0.99
N SER A 32 -13.96 -3.92 2.15
CA SER A 32 -13.35 -3.40 3.37
C SER A 32 -12.12 -4.23 3.78
N ASP A 33 -12.23 -5.55 3.77
CA ASP A 33 -11.13 -6.47 4.10
C ASP A 33 -9.98 -6.31 3.10
N LEU A 34 -10.27 -6.21 1.80
CA LEU A 34 -9.25 -5.98 0.77
C LEU A 34 -8.51 -4.64 0.95
N LEU A 35 -9.22 -3.57 1.31
CA LEU A 35 -8.58 -2.28 1.60
C LEU A 35 -7.68 -2.37 2.84
N ALA A 36 -8.13 -3.07 3.88
CA ALA A 36 -7.34 -3.29 5.09
C ALA A 36 -6.06 -4.10 4.80
N GLU A 37 -6.17 -5.20 4.04
CA GLU A 37 -5.02 -6.01 3.63
C GLU A 37 -4.05 -5.23 2.75
N PHE A 38 -4.54 -4.44 1.79
CA PHE A 38 -3.70 -3.61 0.95
C PHE A 38 -2.88 -2.62 1.78
N SER A 39 -3.52 -1.93 2.73
CA SER A 39 -2.86 -1.01 3.64
C SER A 39 -1.80 -1.72 4.50
N ALA A 40 -2.12 -2.90 5.03
CA ALA A 40 -1.18 -3.70 5.81
C ALA A 40 0.06 -4.12 4.99
N VAL A 41 -0.13 -4.60 3.76
CA VAL A 41 0.96 -4.97 2.85
C VAL A 41 1.81 -3.76 2.48
N GLN A 42 1.18 -2.61 2.22
CA GLN A 42 1.90 -1.37 1.92
C GLN A 42 2.76 -0.93 3.12
N ALA A 43 2.23 -0.97 4.34
CA ALA A 43 2.97 -0.65 5.55
C ALA A 43 4.16 -1.61 5.77
N GLN A 44 3.95 -2.91 5.54
CA GLN A 44 5.04 -3.90 5.61
C GLN A 44 6.13 -3.62 4.56
N ASN A 45 5.74 -3.33 3.32
CA ASN A 45 6.68 -3.00 2.25
C ASN A 45 7.53 -1.78 2.63
N GLN A 46 6.91 -0.70 3.12
CA GLN A 46 7.62 0.50 3.58
C GLN A 46 8.57 0.22 4.74
N ARG A 47 8.18 -0.65 5.69
CA ARG A 47 9.07 -1.08 6.78
C ARG A 47 10.27 -1.87 6.25
N LEU A 48 10.05 -2.80 5.34
CA LEU A 48 11.13 -3.59 4.72
C LEU A 48 12.08 -2.69 3.92
N LYS A 49 11.56 -1.75 3.13
CA LYS A 49 12.36 -0.75 2.40
C LYS A 49 13.27 0.03 3.37
N LYS A 50 12.72 0.51 4.49
CA LYS A 50 13.49 1.21 5.54
C LYS A 50 14.58 0.34 6.14
N GLN A 51 14.26 -0.92 6.50
CA GLN A 51 15.24 -1.85 7.06
C GLN A 51 16.38 -2.16 6.08
N ILE A 52 16.06 -2.33 4.80
CA ILE A 52 17.05 -2.57 3.74
C ILE A 52 17.98 -1.36 3.57
N LEU A 53 17.42 -0.14 3.54
CA LEU A 53 18.21 1.10 3.47
C LEU A 53 19.12 1.27 4.70
N GLN A 54 18.62 0.99 5.90
CA GLN A 54 19.41 1.04 7.14
C GLN A 54 20.55 0.01 7.17
N LYS A 55 20.34 -1.19 6.62
CA LYS A 55 21.41 -2.19 6.52
C LYS A 55 22.46 -1.82 5.46
N ALA A 56 22.05 -1.13 4.39
CA ALA A 56 22.96 -0.73 3.32
C ALA A 56 23.95 0.38 3.73
N THR A 57 23.60 1.22 4.71
CA THR A 57 24.52 2.24 5.25
C THR A 57 25.60 1.64 6.15
N GLY A 58 25.47 0.39 6.60
CA GLY A 58 26.36 -0.27 7.56
C GLY A 58 27.49 -1.16 7.00
N GLY A 59 27.70 -1.22 5.67
CA GLY A 59 28.90 -1.88 5.11
C GLY A 59 28.71 -2.76 3.87
N SER A 60 27.48 -2.96 3.37
CA SER A 60 27.26 -3.68 2.10
C SER A 60 27.01 -2.69 0.96
N LYS A 61 27.85 -2.73 -0.09
CA LYS A 61 27.66 -1.92 -1.31
C LYS A 61 26.37 -2.33 -2.02
N MET A 62 25.28 -1.63 -1.72
CA MET A 62 24.02 -1.76 -2.45
C MET A 62 24.17 -1.22 -3.88
N SER A 63 23.66 -1.94 -4.87
CA SER A 63 23.63 -1.45 -6.26
C SER A 63 22.75 -0.20 -6.35
N THR A 64 23.16 0.78 -7.16
CA THR A 64 22.40 2.02 -7.38
C THR A 64 20.97 1.74 -7.86
N LYS A 65 20.78 0.76 -8.75
CA LYS A 65 19.45 0.32 -9.21
C LYS A 65 18.53 -0.16 -8.08
N LEU A 66 19.07 -0.90 -7.10
CA LEU A 66 18.30 -1.35 -5.95
C LEU A 66 17.96 -0.17 -5.03
N ARG A 67 18.86 0.81 -4.88
CA ARG A 67 18.59 2.03 -4.12
C ARG A 67 17.47 2.84 -4.79
N ASP A 68 17.55 3.07 -6.09
CA ASP A 68 16.57 3.84 -6.86
C ASP A 68 15.17 3.19 -6.76
N ALA A 69 15.08 1.86 -6.92
CA ALA A 69 13.83 1.10 -6.78
C ALA A 69 13.22 1.11 -5.36
N LEU A 70 14.00 1.44 -4.32
CA LEU A 70 13.52 1.58 -2.95
C LEU A 70 12.97 2.98 -2.66
N TYR A 71 13.39 4.00 -3.40
CA TYR A 71 12.95 5.39 -3.25
C TYR A 71 11.74 5.76 -4.14
N GLU A 72 11.51 5.01 -5.22
CA GLU A 72 10.25 5.03 -6.00
C GLU A 72 9.09 4.34 -5.26
#